data_AF-R1EKR2-F1
#
_entry.id   AF-R1EKR2-F1
#
_cell.length_a   1.000
_cell.length_b   1.000
_cell.length_c   1.000
_cell.angle_alpha   90.00
_cell.angle_beta   90.00
_cell.angle_gamma   90.00
#
_symmetry.space_group_name_H-M   'P 1'
#
loop_
_entity.id
_entity.type
_entity.pdbx_description
1 polymer ?
#
loop_
_entity_poly.entity_id
_entity_poly.type
_entity_poly.pdbx_seq_one_letter_code
_entity_poly.pdbx_strand_id
1 'polypeptide(L)'
;MISNVRDNPHGKEFKEWAKKVTRAFNHRNINVTTKHTYAIDYKYIWTCVSCGHEFKRHSKSIDPAKHRCGSCKAELMQTKPVVRQKDPNKGPSEYQVFMKENFQRIKRENDGKGHKEIMEILGKEYREHKAKKATVMAAESDLTSVTRAIETIALDD
;
A
#
# COMPACT_ATOMS: atom_id res chain seq x y z
N MET A 1 -14.38 23.06 -25.69
CA MET A 1 -13.61 24.32 -25.50
C MET A 1 -14.16 25.35 -26.47
N ILE A 2 -14.41 26.59 -26.01
CA ILE A 2 -15.05 27.65 -26.80
C ILE A 2 -14.26 27.99 -28.08
N SER A 3 -12.93 27.89 -28.04
CA SER A 3 -12.04 28.15 -29.19
C SER A 3 -11.64 26.90 -29.98
N ASN A 4 -12.18 25.71 -29.66
CA ASN A 4 -11.86 24.40 -30.27
C ASN A 4 -10.37 23.95 -30.31
N VAL A 5 -9.44 24.69 -29.70
CA VAL A 5 -8.05 24.26 -29.45
C VAL A 5 -8.02 23.20 -28.35
N ARG A 6 -7.22 22.13 -28.48
CA ARG A 6 -7.22 20.98 -27.52
C ARG A 6 -5.84 20.58 -26.99
N ASP A 7 -4.79 21.04 -27.62
CA ASP A 7 -3.39 20.66 -27.43
C ASP A 7 -2.56 21.72 -26.69
N ASN A 8 -3.09 22.94 -26.52
CA ASN A 8 -2.43 24.04 -25.82
C ASN A 8 -3.28 24.60 -24.65
N PRO A 9 -3.32 23.91 -23.48
CA PRO A 9 -4.23 24.24 -22.39
C PRO A 9 -4.04 25.64 -21.79
N HIS A 10 -2.82 26.19 -21.86
CA HIS A 10 -2.48 27.52 -21.34
C HIS A 10 -1.94 28.46 -22.43
N GLY A 11 -2.40 28.23 -23.66
CA GLY A 11 -2.02 28.96 -24.87
C GLY A 11 -2.53 30.39 -24.95
N LYS A 12 -2.43 30.98 -26.14
CA LYS A 12 -2.89 32.34 -26.43
C LYS A 12 -4.39 32.47 -26.16
N GLU A 13 -5.15 31.49 -26.59
CA GLU A 13 -6.60 31.39 -26.47
C GLU A 13 -7.02 31.38 -25.00
N PHE A 14 -6.36 30.56 -24.17
CA PHE A 14 -6.58 30.55 -22.72
C PHE A 14 -6.34 31.94 -22.12
N LYS A 15 -5.23 32.59 -22.48
CA LYS A 15 -4.86 33.92 -21.95
C LYS A 15 -5.86 35.00 -22.38
N GLU A 16 -6.38 34.95 -23.59
CA GLU A 16 -7.41 35.88 -24.06
C GLU A 16 -8.72 35.73 -23.28
N TRP A 17 -9.16 34.49 -23.04
CA TRP A 17 -10.33 34.21 -22.21
C TRP A 17 -10.10 34.58 -20.74
N ALA A 18 -8.94 34.26 -20.18
CA ALA A 18 -8.55 34.63 -18.83
C ALA A 18 -8.62 36.14 -18.61
N LYS A 19 -8.16 36.95 -19.58
CA LYS A 19 -8.29 38.43 -19.55
C LYS A 19 -9.74 38.88 -19.57
N LYS A 20 -10.58 38.30 -20.43
CA LYS A 20 -12.01 38.64 -20.53
C LYS A 20 -12.73 38.34 -19.20
N VAL A 21 -12.50 37.16 -18.62
CA VAL A 21 -13.09 36.75 -17.34
C VAL A 21 -12.59 37.64 -16.21
N THR A 22 -11.27 37.85 -16.10
CA THR A 22 -10.69 38.74 -15.07
C THR A 22 -11.30 40.13 -15.14
N ARG A 23 -11.46 40.72 -16.34
CA ARG A 23 -12.10 42.02 -16.50
C ARG A 23 -13.58 42.02 -16.09
N ALA A 24 -14.34 41.02 -16.51
CA ALA A 24 -15.77 40.93 -16.20
C ALA A 24 -16.03 40.73 -14.69
N PHE A 25 -15.18 39.95 -14.02
CA PHE A 25 -15.34 39.58 -12.61
C PHE A 25 -14.39 40.30 -11.65
N ASN A 26 -13.71 41.36 -12.11
CA ASN A 26 -12.77 42.12 -11.28
C ASN A 26 -13.43 42.69 -10.01
N HIS A 27 -14.71 43.05 -10.08
CA HIS A 27 -15.51 43.51 -8.95
C HIS A 27 -15.63 42.46 -7.81
N ARG A 28 -15.34 41.19 -8.09
CA ARG A 28 -15.29 40.08 -7.11
C ARG A 28 -13.86 39.68 -6.77
N ASN A 29 -12.86 40.48 -7.15
CA ASN A 29 -11.45 40.19 -6.97
C ASN A 29 -11.00 38.86 -7.62
N ILE A 30 -11.60 38.50 -8.77
CA ILE A 30 -11.24 37.29 -9.51
C ILE A 30 -10.15 37.62 -10.53
N ASN A 31 -8.98 36.96 -10.37
CA ASN A 31 -7.87 37.04 -11.31
C ASN A 31 -7.48 35.64 -11.81
N VAL A 32 -7.65 35.40 -13.10
CA VAL A 32 -7.34 34.11 -13.72
C VAL A 32 -5.88 34.08 -14.15
N THR A 33 -5.09 33.19 -13.56
CA THR A 33 -3.69 32.97 -13.93
C THR A 33 -3.47 31.54 -14.46
N THR A 34 -2.27 31.25 -14.95
CA THR A 34 -1.89 29.90 -15.42
C THR A 34 -1.43 28.97 -14.29
N LYS A 35 -1.20 29.52 -13.09
CA LYS A 35 -0.77 28.74 -11.92
C LYS A 35 -1.88 28.71 -10.89
N HIS A 36 -2.00 27.58 -10.21
CA HIS A 36 -2.87 27.49 -9.05
C HIS A 36 -2.28 28.27 -7.88
N THR A 37 -3.14 28.93 -7.11
CA THR A 37 -2.78 29.66 -5.89
C THR A 37 -2.91 28.80 -4.63
N TYR A 38 -3.50 27.61 -4.71
CA TYR A 38 -3.60 26.69 -3.59
C TYR A 38 -2.28 25.94 -3.35
N ALA A 39 -2.05 25.60 -2.08
CA ALA A 39 -0.97 24.68 -1.72
C ALA A 39 -1.31 23.28 -2.24
N ILE A 40 -0.46 22.73 -3.09
CA ILE A 40 -0.62 21.37 -3.60
C ILE A 40 -0.12 20.40 -2.53
N ASP A 41 -1.03 19.58 -1.98
CA ASP A 41 -0.61 18.46 -1.16
C ASP A 41 -0.18 17.29 -2.05
N TYR A 42 1.08 16.90 -1.93
CA TYR A 42 1.64 15.79 -2.67
C TYR A 42 1.62 14.52 -1.82
N LYS A 43 1.04 13.46 -2.40
CA LYS A 43 0.97 12.15 -1.75
C LYS A 43 2.35 11.55 -1.53
N TYR A 44 3.28 11.77 -2.46
CA TYR A 44 4.64 11.26 -2.39
C TYR A 44 5.68 12.37 -2.48
N ILE A 45 6.62 12.37 -1.54
CA ILE A 45 7.79 13.27 -1.55
C ILE A 45 9.03 12.39 -1.45
N TRP A 46 9.99 12.67 -2.32
CA TRP A 46 11.30 12.03 -2.34
C TRP A 46 12.37 13.09 -2.14
N THR A 47 13.32 12.84 -1.26
CA THR A 47 14.39 13.78 -0.95
C THR A 47 15.71 13.15 -1.34
N CYS A 48 16.56 13.93 -2.03
CA CYS A 48 17.91 13.49 -2.33
C CYS A 48 18.74 13.41 -1.05
N VAL A 49 19.43 12.28 -0.87
CA VAL A 49 20.24 12.02 0.33
C VAL A 49 21.46 12.93 0.46
N SER A 50 21.96 13.49 -0.65
CA SER A 50 23.17 14.31 -0.66
C SER A 50 22.88 15.82 -0.65
N CYS A 51 22.02 16.31 -1.55
CA CYS A 51 21.76 17.74 -1.69
C CYS A 51 20.43 18.20 -1.08
N GLY A 52 19.63 17.29 -0.52
CA GLY A 52 18.35 17.63 0.10
C GLY A 52 17.24 18.06 -0.87
N HIS A 53 17.46 18.02 -2.18
CA HIS A 53 16.43 18.44 -3.14
C HIS A 53 15.18 17.55 -3.08
N GLU A 54 14.01 18.16 -3.05
CA GLU A 54 12.71 17.48 -2.97
C GLU A 54 12.06 17.28 -4.33
N PHE A 55 11.60 16.06 -4.59
CA PHE A 55 10.84 15.66 -5.75
C PHE A 55 9.42 15.28 -5.31
N LYS A 56 8.46 16.15 -5.64
CA LYS A 56 7.04 16.02 -5.25
C LYS A 56 6.21 15.35 -6.35
N ARG A 57 5.40 14.35 -6.00
CA ARG A 57 4.62 13.52 -6.95
C ARG A 57 3.24 13.11 -6.40
N HIS A 58 2.26 12.98 -7.28
CA HIS A 58 0.92 12.44 -6.94
C HIS A 58 0.84 10.91 -7.02
N SER A 59 1.79 10.26 -7.70
CA SER A 59 1.92 8.80 -7.81
C SER A 59 3.29 8.34 -7.30
N LYS A 60 3.42 7.04 -6.98
CA LYS A 60 4.68 6.41 -6.57
C LYS A 60 5.54 6.05 -7.78
N SER A 61 5.86 7.04 -8.62
CA SER A 61 6.55 6.84 -9.91
C SER A 61 8.07 6.84 -9.83
N ILE A 62 8.65 7.31 -8.74
CA ILE A 62 10.10 7.31 -8.52
C ILE A 62 10.50 5.95 -7.96
N ASP A 63 11.18 5.16 -8.79
CA ASP A 63 11.94 3.98 -8.40
C ASP A 63 13.41 4.37 -8.09
N PRO A 64 13.88 4.28 -6.83
CA PRO A 64 15.28 4.57 -6.47
C PRO A 64 16.30 3.65 -7.12
N ALA A 65 15.91 2.48 -7.61
CA ALA A 65 16.84 1.63 -8.35
C ALA A 65 17.18 2.27 -9.71
N LYS A 66 16.20 2.88 -10.38
CA LYS A 66 16.32 3.41 -11.74
C LYS A 66 16.58 4.91 -11.81
N HIS A 67 16.08 5.66 -10.83
CA HIS A 67 16.15 7.12 -10.82
C HIS A 67 17.18 7.61 -9.82
N ARG A 68 17.78 8.75 -10.13
CA ARG A 68 18.76 9.45 -9.31
C ARG A 68 18.50 10.96 -9.34
N CYS A 69 19.08 11.68 -8.38
CA CYS A 69 19.00 13.13 -8.36
C CYS A 69 19.58 13.72 -9.66
N GLY A 70 18.85 14.63 -10.31
CA GLY A 70 19.30 15.24 -11.56
C GLY A 70 20.59 16.04 -11.41
N SER A 71 20.75 16.72 -10.27
CA SER A 71 21.86 17.65 -10.00
C SER A 71 23.13 16.96 -9.52
N CYS A 72 23.04 16.06 -8.53
CA CYS A 72 24.21 15.43 -7.89
C CYS A 72 24.30 13.92 -8.10
N LYS A 73 23.38 13.31 -8.84
CA LYS A 73 23.32 11.86 -9.14
C LYS A 73 23.21 10.93 -7.93
N ALA A 74 23.11 11.45 -6.71
CA ALA A 74 22.88 10.66 -5.51
C ALA A 74 21.47 10.04 -5.46
N GLU A 75 21.30 9.12 -4.51
CA GLU A 75 20.05 8.38 -4.31
C GLU A 75 18.90 9.26 -3.81
N LEU A 76 17.68 8.79 -4.04
CA LEU A 76 16.44 9.43 -3.63
C LEU A 76 15.76 8.58 -2.58
N MET A 77 15.43 9.17 -1.44
CA MET A 77 14.73 8.51 -0.34
C MET A 77 13.30 9.05 -0.23
N GLN A 78 12.31 8.17 -0.06
CA GLN A 78 10.92 8.59 0.11
C GLN A 78 10.73 9.14 1.53
N THR A 79 10.41 10.44 1.64
CA THR A 79 10.14 11.14 2.89
C THR A 79 8.65 11.21 3.22
N LYS A 80 7.77 11.23 2.21
CA LYS A 80 6.30 11.16 2.38
C LYS A 80 5.69 10.10 1.44
N PRO A 81 4.74 9.26 1.93
CA PRO A 81 4.57 8.91 3.33
C PRO A 81 5.86 8.26 3.87
N VAL A 82 6.10 8.33 5.18
CA VAL A 82 7.21 7.62 5.80
C VAL A 82 7.12 6.15 5.40
N VAL A 83 8.19 5.62 4.83
CA VAL A 83 8.23 4.23 4.38
C VAL A 83 8.00 3.36 5.60
N ARG A 84 6.90 2.58 5.62
CA ARG A 84 6.70 1.55 6.64
C ARG A 84 7.82 0.54 6.44
N GLN A 85 8.79 0.54 7.35
CA GLN A 85 9.77 -0.53 7.43
C GLN A 85 8.96 -1.81 7.67
N LYS A 86 8.95 -2.72 6.70
CA LYS A 86 8.50 -4.08 6.97
C LYS A 86 9.53 -4.64 7.93
N ASP A 87 9.12 -4.93 9.14
CA ASP A 87 9.97 -5.61 10.11
C ASP A 87 10.54 -6.87 9.43
N PRO A 88 11.87 -6.96 9.21
CA PRO A 88 12.48 -8.08 8.52
C PRO A 88 12.30 -9.40 9.29
N ASN A 89 11.99 -9.34 10.60
CA ASN A 89 11.66 -10.51 11.42
C ASN A 89 10.17 -10.86 11.37
N LYS A 90 9.31 -9.98 10.87
CA LYS A 90 7.88 -10.27 10.71
C LYS A 90 7.66 -11.03 9.42
N GLY A 91 7.80 -12.35 9.53
CA GLY A 91 7.49 -13.30 8.47
C GLY A 91 6.05 -13.20 7.95
N PRO A 92 5.74 -13.93 6.86
CA PRO A 92 4.38 -13.99 6.34
C PRO A 92 3.40 -14.40 7.44
N SER A 93 2.22 -13.78 7.45
CA SER A 93 1.13 -14.15 8.35
C SER A 93 0.81 -15.64 8.20
N GLU A 94 0.37 -16.28 9.28
CA GLU A 94 -0.06 -17.69 9.26
C GLU A 94 -1.09 -17.96 8.15
N TYR A 95 -2.00 -17.02 7.89
CA TYR A 95 -2.94 -17.11 6.77
C TYR A 95 -2.25 -17.13 5.41
N GLN A 96 -1.17 -16.35 5.23
CA GLN A 96 -0.44 -16.30 3.96
C GLN A 96 0.32 -17.59 3.71
N VAL A 97 0.86 -18.21 4.77
CA VAL A 97 1.48 -19.55 4.70
C VAL A 97 0.43 -20.59 4.33
N PHE A 98 -0.68 -20.64 5.07
CA PHE A 98 -1.80 -21.55 4.80
C PHE A 98 -2.33 -21.40 3.37
N MET A 99 -2.52 -20.15 2.91
CA MET A 99 -2.96 -19.85 1.56
C MET A 99 -1.97 -20.42 0.52
N LYS A 100 -0.66 -20.21 0.70
CA LYS A 100 0.35 -20.71 -0.25
C LYS A 100 0.34 -22.23 -0.35
N GLU A 101 0.16 -22.92 0.76
CA GLU A 101 0.14 -24.39 0.82
C GLU A 101 -1.16 -24.98 0.25
N ASN A 102 -2.31 -24.36 0.52
CA ASN A 102 -3.61 -24.94 0.21
C ASN A 102 -4.23 -24.41 -1.10
N PHE A 103 -3.81 -23.26 -1.62
CA PHE A 103 -4.49 -22.63 -2.77
C PHE A 103 -4.54 -23.52 -4.01
N GLN A 104 -3.45 -24.22 -4.35
CA GLN A 104 -3.42 -25.10 -5.52
C GLN A 104 -4.34 -26.32 -5.36
N ARG A 105 -4.44 -26.86 -4.14
CA ARG A 105 -5.37 -27.94 -3.82
C ARG A 105 -6.81 -27.47 -4.00
N ILE A 106 -7.18 -26.38 -3.34
CA ILE A 106 -8.54 -25.82 -3.39
C ILE A 106 -8.93 -25.44 -4.82
N LYS A 107 -7.99 -24.88 -5.59
CA LYS A 107 -8.24 -24.53 -7.00
C LYS A 107 -8.54 -25.75 -7.86
N ARG A 108 -7.82 -26.86 -7.69
CA ARG A 108 -8.09 -28.11 -8.45
C ARG A 108 -9.38 -28.78 -8.02
N GLU A 109 -9.68 -28.78 -6.72
CA GLU A 109 -10.93 -29.34 -6.18
C GLU A 109 -12.16 -28.52 -6.56
N ASN A 110 -11.95 -27.23 -6.87
CA ASN A 110 -12.99 -26.29 -7.27
C ASN A 110 -12.73 -25.76 -8.69
N ASP A 111 -12.34 -26.65 -9.60
CA ASP A 111 -12.12 -26.28 -10.99
C ASP A 111 -13.40 -25.71 -11.61
N GLY A 112 -13.25 -24.63 -12.38
CA GLY A 112 -14.38 -23.88 -12.95
C GLY A 112 -14.98 -22.78 -12.06
N LYS A 113 -14.64 -22.68 -10.76
CA LYS A 113 -15.07 -21.56 -9.92
C LYS A 113 -14.23 -20.30 -10.14
N GLY A 114 -14.86 -19.14 -9.95
CA GLY A 114 -14.19 -17.85 -10.04
C GLY A 114 -13.18 -17.63 -8.92
N HIS A 115 -12.17 -16.79 -9.15
CA HIS A 115 -11.13 -16.50 -8.14
C HIS A 115 -11.71 -16.00 -6.81
N LYS A 116 -12.80 -15.21 -6.85
CA LYS A 116 -13.51 -14.74 -5.66
C LYS A 116 -14.04 -15.89 -4.81
N GLU A 117 -14.67 -16.88 -5.43
CA GLU A 117 -15.26 -18.03 -4.74
C GLU A 117 -14.17 -18.93 -4.16
N ILE A 118 -13.06 -19.11 -4.87
CA ILE A 118 -11.88 -19.84 -4.37
C ILE A 118 -11.32 -19.18 -3.11
N MET A 119 -11.21 -17.84 -3.08
CA MET A 119 -10.71 -17.11 -1.91
C MET A 119 -11.67 -17.19 -0.72
N GLU A 120 -12.99 -17.25 -0.98
CA GLU A 120 -14.00 -17.43 0.07
C GLU A 120 -13.91 -18.83 0.71
N ILE A 121 -13.77 -19.87 -0.11
CA ILE A 121 -13.57 -21.25 0.35
C ILE A 121 -12.29 -21.36 1.18
N LEU A 122 -11.18 -20.79 0.69
CA LEU A 122 -9.90 -20.77 1.41
C LEU A 122 -10.01 -20.07 2.77
N GLY A 123 -10.73 -18.94 2.83
CA GLY A 123 -10.98 -18.23 4.08
C GLY A 123 -11.80 -19.06 5.08
N LYS A 124 -12.78 -19.82 4.60
CA LYS A 124 -13.56 -20.75 5.44
C LYS A 124 -12.69 -21.89 5.97
N GLU A 125 -11.94 -22.55 5.11
CA GLU A 125 -11.03 -23.63 5.50
C GLU A 125 -9.96 -23.16 6.49
N TYR A 126 -9.41 -21.95 6.33
CA TYR A 126 -8.45 -21.41 7.29
C TYR A 126 -9.07 -21.20 8.68
N ARG A 127 -10.31 -20.71 8.77
CA ARG A 127 -11.00 -20.56 10.06
C ARG A 127 -11.17 -21.90 10.76
N GLU A 128 -11.58 -22.93 10.01
CA GLU A 128 -11.72 -24.29 10.53
C GLU A 128 -10.37 -24.89 10.93
N HIS A 129 -9.34 -24.73 10.11
CA HIS A 129 -7.97 -25.17 10.41
C HIS A 129 -7.44 -24.48 11.68
N LYS A 130 -7.66 -23.17 11.81
CA LYS A 130 -7.23 -22.41 12.99
C LYS A 130 -7.97 -22.84 14.25
N ALA A 131 -9.29 -23.08 14.16
CA ALA A 131 -10.08 -23.59 15.27
C ALA A 131 -9.58 -24.98 15.70
N LYS A 132 -9.42 -25.90 14.75
CA LYS A 132 -8.89 -27.26 15.01
C LYS A 132 -7.49 -27.21 15.62
N LYS A 133 -6.60 -26.36 15.10
CA LYS A 133 -5.24 -26.17 15.63
C LYS A 133 -5.28 -25.66 17.07
N ALA A 134 -6.18 -24.72 17.40
CA ALA A 134 -6.34 -24.25 18.77
C ALA A 134 -6.83 -25.37 19.71
N THR A 135 -7.76 -26.23 19.26
CA THR A 135 -8.23 -27.37 20.06
C THR A 135 -7.12 -28.41 20.28
N VAL A 136 -6.36 -28.74 19.24
CA VAL A 136 -5.25 -29.70 19.31
C VAL A 136 -4.15 -29.17 20.23
N MET A 137 -3.78 -27.89 20.10
CA MET A 137 -2.78 -27.27 20.96
C MET A 137 -3.21 -27.26 22.45
N ALA A 138 -4.50 -27.05 22.73
CA ALA A 138 -5.02 -27.11 24.10
C ALA A 138 -4.99 -28.54 24.68
N ALA A 139 -5.37 -29.53 23.89
CA ALA A 139 -5.30 -30.93 24.31
C ALA A 139 -3.86 -31.41 24.53
N GLU A 140 -2.92 -30.95 23.70
CA GLU A 140 -1.49 -31.29 23.82
C GLU A 140 -0.86 -30.61 25.06
N SER A 141 -1.25 -29.36 25.37
CA SER A 141 -0.84 -28.71 26.62
C SER A 141 -1.40 -29.38 27.87
N ASP A 142 -2.63 -29.86 27.82
CA ASP A 142 -3.23 -30.58 28.94
C ASP A 142 -2.55 -31.94 29.16
N LEU A 143 -2.28 -32.68 28.08
CA LEU A 143 -1.57 -33.96 28.16
C LEU A 143 -0.16 -33.80 28.72
N THR A 144 0.59 -32.79 28.26
CA THR A 144 1.94 -32.49 28.75
C THR A 144 1.95 -32.04 30.22
N SER A 145 0.89 -31.35 30.68
CA SER A 145 0.73 -31.02 32.09
C SER A 145 0.48 -32.26 32.95
N VAL A 146 -0.34 -33.20 32.47
CA VAL A 146 -0.65 -34.45 33.19
C VAL A 146 0.59 -35.35 33.27
N THR A 147 1.35 -35.50 32.18
CA THR A 147 2.59 -36.30 32.19
C THR A 147 3.62 -35.74 33.17
N ARG A 148 3.77 -34.40 33.23
CA ARG A 148 4.67 -33.75 34.19
C ARG A 148 4.25 -33.97 35.63
N ALA A 149 2.95 -33.95 35.93
CA ALA A 149 2.43 -34.21 37.27
C ALA A 149 2.66 -35.67 37.72
N ILE A 150 2.57 -36.63 36.79
CA ILE A 150 2.85 -38.04 37.07
C ILE A 150 4.35 -38.26 37.33
N GLU A 151 5.24 -37.61 36.56
CA GLU A 151 6.70 -37.68 36.80
C GLU A 151 7.11 -37.13 38.16
N THR A 152 6.43 -36.09 38.67
CA THR A 152 6.72 -35.55 40.01
C THR A 152 6.27 -36.48 41.14
N ILE A 153 5.25 -37.32 40.94
CA ILE A 153 4.75 -38.24 41.97
C ILE A 153 5.64 -39.50 42.06
N ALA A 154 6.24 -39.92 40.95
CA ALA A 154 7.08 -41.13 40.88
C ALA A 154 8.50 -40.97 41.45
N LEU A 155 8.87 -39.78 41.98
CA LEU A 155 10.18 -39.50 42.57
C LEU A 155 10.17 -39.47 44.11
N ASP A 156 9.00 -39.62 44.74
CA ASP A 156 8.80 -39.50 46.19
C ASP A 156 8.58 -40.86 46.91
N ASP A 157 8.82 -42.01 46.26
CA ASP A 157 8.81 -43.37 46.86
C ASP A 157 10.19 -44.08 46.79
#